data_AF-A0A932YRU2-F1
#
_entry.id   AF-A0A932YRU2-F1
#
_cell.length_a   1.000
_cell.length_b   1.000
_cell.length_c   1.000
_cell.angle_alpha   90.00
_cell.angle_beta   90.00
_cell.angle_gamma   90.00
#
_symmetry.space_group_name_H-M   'P 1'
#
loop_
_entity.id
_entity.type
_entity.pdbx_description
1 polymer ?
#
loop_
_entity_poly.entity_id
_entity_poly.type
_entity_poly.pdbx_seq_one_letter_code
_entity_poly.pdbx_strand_id
1 'polypeptide(L)'
;MSDILSFLPNIQGNILDLVILAIIAFYAYEGYLLGLVAAIIDLLSFFLSFIIALKFYSVISPFIASSFSLSTGFAHAISFFVIALVSEILLNLLFRKVLVRLPMLSPDNLFANTSKRLNHVLGIVPGVASAFIILSFLLTLVIALPSSPFLKEVVNTSYVGSRLVANAAVFENRLNDIFGGALHETLNFITIEPQSSERINLRFKVASPTVDTESEQQMWRVINSERQKRGLSVLTFDTALRDAARDYSRDMFERGYFSHYTPEGESPFMRMENAGIEYLSAGENLALAPSVELAMQGLMDSPGHRANILSENFGKIGIGVMDGGIYGKMFTQEFTD
;
A
#
# COMPACT_ATOMS: atom_id res chain seq x y z
N MET A 1 15.36 -25.09 29.40
CA MET A 1 16.06 -23.80 29.66
C MET A 1 17.37 -23.67 28.89
N SER A 2 17.76 -24.65 28.06
CA SER A 2 18.91 -24.63 27.15
C SER A 2 18.60 -24.10 25.74
N ASP A 3 17.32 -24.03 25.34
CA ASP A 3 16.93 -23.68 23.96
C ASP A 3 16.60 -22.21 23.72
N ILE A 4 16.61 -21.36 24.77
CA ILE A 4 16.38 -19.91 24.60
C ILE A 4 17.70 -19.18 24.28
N LEU A 5 18.84 -19.74 24.73
CA LEU A 5 20.17 -19.14 24.52
C LEU A 5 20.81 -19.53 23.17
N SER A 6 20.24 -20.50 22.44
CA SER A 6 20.63 -20.83 21.06
C SER A 6 19.98 -19.91 20.00
N PHE A 7 19.06 -19.03 20.41
CA PHE A 7 18.32 -18.12 19.51
C PHE A 7 19.10 -16.84 19.16
N LEU A 8 20.09 -16.48 19.98
CA LEU A 8 20.81 -15.21 19.88
C LEU A 8 21.99 -15.15 18.89
N PRO A 9 22.65 -16.25 18.44
CA PRO A 9 23.77 -16.14 17.50
C PRO A 9 23.40 -16.12 16.01
N ASN A 10 22.11 -16.31 15.65
CA ASN A 10 21.68 -16.44 14.24
C ASN A 10 20.87 -15.25 13.70
N ILE A 11 20.88 -14.10 14.39
CA ILE A 11 20.33 -12.85 13.84
C ILE A 11 21.29 -12.41 12.72
N GLN A 12 21.02 -12.82 11.48
CA GLN A 12 21.80 -12.48 10.29
C GLN A 12 21.65 -11.00 9.88
N GLY A 13 21.85 -10.06 10.81
CA GLY A 13 21.96 -8.64 10.51
C GLY A 13 20.68 -7.93 10.03
N ASN A 14 19.53 -8.60 10.00
CA ASN A 14 18.28 -7.96 9.61
C ASN A 14 17.70 -7.13 10.77
N ILE A 15 17.59 -5.82 10.57
CA ILE A 15 17.06 -4.88 11.57
C ILE A 15 15.63 -5.23 12.01
N LEU A 16 14.85 -5.89 11.14
CA LEU A 16 13.49 -6.31 11.45
C LEU A 16 13.44 -7.35 12.57
N ASP A 17 14.39 -8.28 12.64
CA ASP A 17 14.43 -9.28 13.73
C ASP A 17 14.65 -8.60 15.09
N LEU A 18 15.47 -7.53 15.14
CA LEU A 18 15.67 -6.73 16.34
C LEU A 18 14.40 -5.96 16.74
N VAL A 19 13.70 -5.39 15.76
CA VAL A 19 12.42 -4.70 15.98
C VAL A 19 11.37 -5.68 16.51
N ILE A 20 11.26 -6.87 15.91
CA ILE A 20 10.34 -7.93 16.36
C ILE A 20 10.64 -8.34 17.81
N LEU A 21 11.92 -8.58 18.13
CA LEU A 21 12.31 -8.95 19.49
C LEU A 21 12.03 -7.83 20.51
N ALA A 22 12.25 -6.57 20.13
CA ALA A 22 11.91 -5.42 20.97
C ALA A 22 10.40 -5.34 21.25
N ILE A 23 9.56 -5.59 20.24
CA ILE A 23 8.10 -5.62 20.39
C ILE A 23 7.67 -6.79 21.28
N ILE A 24 8.22 -7.99 21.08
CA ILE A 24 7.94 -9.15 21.94
C ILE A 24 8.34 -8.85 23.40
N ALA A 25 9.50 -8.23 23.62
CA ALA A 25 9.95 -7.84 24.96
C ALA A 25 9.03 -6.78 25.60
N PHE A 26 8.54 -5.82 24.83
CA PHE A 26 7.57 -4.82 25.28
C PHE A 26 6.28 -5.49 25.77
N TYR A 27 5.68 -6.35 24.96
CA TYR A 27 4.44 -7.05 25.34
C TYR A 27 4.64 -8.09 26.46
N ALA A 28 5.84 -8.71 26.54
CA ALA A 28 6.21 -9.54 27.68
C ALA A 28 6.22 -8.72 28.98
N TYR A 29 6.79 -7.52 28.94
CA TYR A 29 6.83 -6.59 30.07
C TYR A 29 5.43 -6.07 30.43
N GLU A 30 4.61 -5.71 29.44
CA GLU A 30 3.22 -5.33 29.65
C GLU A 30 2.41 -6.46 30.31
N GLY A 31 2.53 -7.68 29.79
CA GLY A 31 1.91 -8.87 30.38
C GLY A 31 2.39 -9.12 31.82
N TYR A 32 3.66 -8.87 32.11
CA TYR A 32 4.18 -8.89 33.48
C TYR A 32 3.51 -7.84 34.36
N LEU A 33 3.35 -6.60 33.91
CA LEU A 33 2.70 -5.54 34.67
C LEU A 33 1.22 -5.84 34.96
N LEU A 34 0.50 -6.35 33.95
CA LEU A 34 -0.93 -6.69 34.06
C LEU A 34 -1.18 -7.94 34.91
N GLY A 35 -0.29 -8.93 34.83
CA GLY A 35 -0.47 -10.24 35.43
C GLY A 35 -1.41 -11.15 34.62
N LEU A 36 -1.41 -12.45 34.94
CA LEU A 36 -1.99 -13.51 34.12
C LEU A 36 -3.45 -13.26 33.73
N VAL A 37 -4.30 -12.99 34.71
CA VAL A 37 -5.75 -12.94 34.49
C VAL A 37 -6.13 -11.76 33.59
N ALA A 38 -5.56 -10.58 33.86
CA ALA A 38 -5.83 -9.39 33.06
C ALA A 38 -5.25 -9.54 31.65
N ALA A 39 -4.02 -10.04 31.52
CA ALA A 39 -3.39 -10.27 30.23
C ALA A 39 -4.13 -11.33 29.39
N ILE A 40 -4.73 -12.36 29.99
CA ILE A 40 -5.61 -13.32 29.28
C ILE A 40 -6.88 -12.61 28.78
N ILE A 41 -7.48 -11.74 29.58
CA ILE A 41 -8.67 -11.00 29.16
C ILE A 41 -8.36 -10.09 27.98
N ASP A 42 -7.27 -9.34 28.05
CA ASP A 42 -6.88 -8.42 27.00
C ASP A 42 -6.61 -9.22 25.70
N LEU A 43 -5.87 -10.33 25.78
CA LEU A 43 -5.64 -11.26 24.65
C LEU A 43 -6.95 -11.81 24.05
N LEU A 44 -7.86 -12.30 24.90
CA LEU A 44 -9.15 -12.85 24.44
C LEU A 44 -10.04 -11.77 23.81
N SER A 45 -10.04 -10.56 24.38
CA SER A 45 -10.80 -9.42 23.87
C SER A 45 -10.29 -9.01 22.49
N PHE A 46 -8.98 -8.89 22.34
CA PHE A 46 -8.34 -8.59 21.07
C PHE A 46 -8.61 -9.67 20.01
N PHE A 47 -8.45 -10.95 20.36
CA PHE A 47 -8.69 -12.03 19.42
C PHE A 47 -10.15 -12.12 18.96
N LEU A 48 -11.09 -11.97 19.90
CA LEU A 48 -12.51 -12.03 19.58
C LEU A 48 -12.98 -10.77 18.85
N SER A 49 -12.44 -9.58 19.18
CA SER A 49 -12.74 -8.35 18.45
C SER A 49 -12.30 -8.43 16.99
N PHE A 50 -11.15 -9.05 16.73
CA PHE A 50 -10.65 -9.33 15.39
C PHE A 50 -11.59 -10.25 14.61
N ILE A 51 -12.07 -11.34 15.21
CA ILE A 51 -13.05 -12.24 14.59
C ILE A 51 -14.36 -11.50 14.25
N ILE A 52 -14.84 -10.66 15.17
CA ILE A 52 -16.04 -9.86 14.95
C ILE A 52 -15.80 -8.89 13.79
N ALA A 53 -14.66 -8.20 13.75
CA ALA A 53 -14.29 -7.30 12.66
C ALA A 53 -14.24 -8.02 11.30
N LEU A 54 -13.58 -9.18 11.22
CA LEU A 54 -13.54 -10.00 10.00
C LEU A 54 -14.92 -10.42 9.49
N LYS A 55 -15.90 -10.59 10.40
CA LYS A 55 -17.25 -11.03 10.04
C LYS A 55 -18.18 -9.88 9.66
N PHE A 56 -18.02 -8.71 10.26
CA PHE A 56 -19.01 -7.63 10.20
C PHE A 56 -18.52 -6.35 9.49
N TYR A 57 -17.26 -6.27 9.05
CA TYR A 57 -16.74 -5.07 8.34
C TYR A 57 -17.60 -4.68 7.14
N SER A 58 -18.07 -5.65 6.35
CA SER A 58 -18.88 -5.41 5.14
C SER A 58 -20.31 -4.95 5.44
N VAL A 59 -20.81 -5.16 6.66
CA VAL A 59 -22.16 -4.74 7.06
C VAL A 59 -22.20 -3.24 7.34
N ILE A 60 -21.13 -2.70 7.92
CA ILE A 60 -21.04 -1.28 8.31
C ILE A 60 -20.44 -0.44 7.18
N SER A 61 -19.71 -1.04 6.25
CA SER A 61 -19.03 -0.31 5.18
C SER A 61 -19.93 0.58 4.31
N PRO A 62 -21.17 0.22 3.94
CA PRO A 62 -22.01 1.12 3.13
C PRO A 62 -22.37 2.41 3.87
N PHE A 63 -22.52 2.32 5.20
CA PHE A 63 -22.79 3.49 6.03
C PHE A 63 -21.56 4.40 6.15
N ILE A 64 -20.36 3.82 6.32
CA ILE A 64 -19.11 4.60 6.35
C ILE A 64 -18.83 5.24 4.98
N ALA A 65 -19.03 4.48 3.89
CA ALA A 65 -18.85 4.97 2.52
C ALA A 65 -19.73 6.21 2.25
N SER A 66 -21.01 6.13 2.59
CA SER A 66 -21.96 7.24 2.38
C SER A 66 -21.73 8.42 3.32
N SER A 67 -21.38 8.18 4.58
CA SER A 67 -21.19 9.25 5.57
C SER A 67 -19.94 10.10 5.31
N PHE A 68 -18.87 9.48 4.79
CA PHE A 68 -17.59 10.14 4.59
C PHE A 68 -17.21 10.31 3.11
N SER A 69 -18.12 9.99 2.18
CA SER A 69 -17.87 10.01 0.73
C SER A 69 -16.62 9.19 0.34
N LEU A 70 -16.43 8.06 1.02
CA LEU A 70 -15.31 7.16 0.78
C LEU A 70 -15.68 6.12 -0.28
N SER A 71 -14.68 5.68 -1.03
CA SER A 71 -14.82 4.54 -1.93
C SER A 71 -14.97 3.24 -1.13
N THR A 72 -15.53 2.22 -1.79
CA THR A 72 -15.94 0.96 -1.16
C THR A 72 -14.76 0.26 -0.48
N GLY A 73 -13.59 0.26 -1.12
CA GLY A 73 -12.38 -0.33 -0.58
C GLY A 73 -11.93 0.33 0.72
N PHE A 74 -11.75 1.65 0.71
CA PHE A 74 -11.40 2.40 1.92
C PHE A 74 -12.45 2.25 3.02
N ALA A 75 -13.74 2.19 2.66
CA ALA A 75 -14.81 1.96 3.62
C ALA A 75 -14.72 0.57 4.28
N HIS A 76 -14.36 -0.48 3.55
CA HIS A 76 -14.12 -1.82 4.15
C HIS A 76 -12.98 -1.79 5.17
N ALA A 77 -11.83 -1.23 4.79
CA ALA A 77 -10.66 -1.13 5.67
C ALA A 77 -10.96 -0.36 6.96
N ILE A 78 -11.60 0.80 6.85
CA ILE A 78 -11.96 1.62 8.00
C ILE A 78 -13.00 0.90 8.87
N SER A 79 -14.01 0.28 8.26
CA SER A 79 -15.02 -0.50 9.00
C SER A 79 -14.40 -1.61 9.82
N PHE A 80 -13.41 -2.32 9.25
CA PHE A 80 -12.69 -3.36 9.96
C PHE A 80 -12.03 -2.81 11.23
N PHE A 81 -11.25 -1.73 11.14
CA PHE A 81 -10.56 -1.16 12.31
C PHE A 81 -11.53 -0.58 13.35
N VAL A 82 -12.59 0.10 12.91
CA VAL A 82 -13.60 0.66 13.81
C VAL A 82 -14.31 -0.46 14.58
N ILE A 83 -14.73 -1.53 13.91
CA ILE A 83 -15.39 -2.67 14.57
C ILE A 83 -14.42 -3.37 15.52
N ALA A 84 -13.17 -3.60 15.11
CA ALA A 84 -12.16 -4.23 15.97
C ALA A 84 -11.98 -3.42 17.26
N LEU A 85 -11.76 -2.11 17.14
CA LEU A 85 -11.55 -1.23 18.29
C LEU A 85 -12.77 -1.18 19.22
N VAL A 86 -13.96 -0.94 18.67
CA VAL A 86 -15.19 -0.84 19.47
C VAL A 86 -15.51 -2.17 20.15
N SER A 87 -15.38 -3.29 19.42
CA SER A 87 -15.65 -4.62 19.96
C SER A 87 -14.65 -4.98 21.06
N GLU A 88 -13.37 -4.64 20.89
CA GLU A 88 -12.34 -4.87 21.90
C GLU A 88 -12.64 -4.12 23.21
N ILE A 89 -13.03 -2.85 23.12
CA ILE A 89 -13.41 -2.05 24.30
C ILE A 89 -14.62 -2.68 24.99
N LEU A 90 -15.66 -3.04 24.25
CA LEU A 90 -16.88 -3.63 24.81
C LEU A 90 -16.61 -4.99 25.45
N LEU A 91 -15.80 -5.84 24.82
CA LEU A 91 -15.42 -7.15 25.35
C LEU A 91 -14.58 -7.02 26.61
N ASN A 92 -13.62 -6.10 26.64
CA ASN A 92 -12.82 -5.83 27.83
C ASN A 92 -13.68 -5.38 29.01
N LEU A 93 -14.62 -4.45 28.78
CA LEU A 93 -15.56 -4.01 29.81
C LEU A 93 -16.46 -5.17 30.28
N LEU A 94 -16.92 -6.01 29.36
CA LEU A 94 -17.75 -7.17 29.67
C LEU A 94 -16.99 -8.19 30.52
N PHE A 95 -15.80 -8.61 30.10
CA PHE A 95 -15.00 -9.61 30.82
C PHE A 95 -14.58 -9.12 32.21
N ARG A 96 -14.22 -7.83 32.35
CA ARG A 96 -13.94 -7.23 33.67
C ARG A 96 -15.17 -7.27 34.57
N LYS A 97 -16.36 -6.96 34.04
CA LYS A 97 -17.62 -7.05 34.80
C LYS A 97 -17.96 -8.48 35.19
N VAL A 98 -17.69 -9.46 34.33
CA VAL A 98 -17.88 -10.89 34.61
C VAL A 98 -16.92 -11.36 35.72
N LEU A 99 -15.66 -10.96 35.68
CA LEU A 99 -14.69 -11.30 36.74
C LEU A 99 -15.12 -10.80 38.12
N VAL A 100 -15.62 -9.56 38.21
CA VAL A 100 -16.11 -9.01 39.49
C VAL A 100 -17.27 -9.85 40.04
N ARG A 101 -18.10 -10.44 39.16
CA ARG A 101 -19.21 -11.33 39.56
C ARG A 101 -18.79 -12.77 39.84
N LEU A 102 -17.63 -13.19 39.37
CA LEU A 102 -17.05 -14.51 39.60
C LEU A 102 -15.77 -14.36 40.44
N PRO A 103 -15.89 -14.01 41.74
CA PRO A 103 -14.74 -13.73 42.58
C PRO A 103 -13.75 -14.90 42.66
N MET A 104 -14.18 -16.15 42.43
CA MET A 104 -13.29 -17.31 42.33
C MET A 104 -12.22 -17.18 41.23
N LEU A 105 -12.47 -16.39 40.18
CA LEU A 105 -11.56 -16.12 39.07
C LEU A 105 -10.78 -14.81 39.24
N SER A 106 -10.99 -14.09 40.34
CA SER A 106 -10.23 -12.87 40.63
C SER A 106 -8.75 -13.21 40.90
N PRO A 107 -7.81 -12.32 40.51
CA PRO A 107 -6.38 -12.53 40.78
C PRO A 107 -6.10 -12.79 42.25
N ASP A 108 -6.80 -12.08 43.15
CA ASP A 108 -6.61 -12.21 44.59
C ASP A 108 -7.00 -13.58 45.13
N ASN A 109 -8.02 -14.23 44.55
CA ASN A 109 -8.47 -15.56 44.96
C ASN A 109 -7.70 -16.69 44.26
N LEU A 110 -7.38 -16.55 42.97
CA LEU A 110 -6.61 -17.54 42.20
C LEU A 110 -5.17 -17.68 42.69
N PHE A 111 -4.59 -16.59 43.19
CA PHE A 111 -3.23 -16.57 43.72
C PHE A 111 -3.19 -16.32 45.23
N ALA A 112 -4.29 -16.55 45.96
CA ALA A 112 -4.36 -16.33 47.41
C ALA A 112 -3.27 -17.08 48.21
N ASN A 113 -2.96 -18.31 47.78
CA ASN A 113 -1.92 -19.17 48.39
C ASN A 113 -0.59 -19.18 47.62
N THR A 114 -0.49 -18.39 46.55
CA THR A 114 0.63 -18.39 45.62
C THR A 114 1.31 -17.02 45.64
N SER A 115 2.62 -16.95 45.40
CA SER A 115 3.30 -15.64 45.42
C SER A 115 2.69 -14.70 44.37
N LYS A 116 2.37 -13.45 44.76
CA LYS A 116 1.97 -12.38 43.81
C LYS A 116 2.92 -12.28 42.62
N ARG A 117 4.20 -12.59 42.81
CA ARG A 117 5.20 -12.66 41.74
C ARG A 117 4.85 -13.67 40.66
N LEU A 118 4.23 -14.80 41.00
CA LEU A 118 3.84 -15.81 40.01
C LEU A 118 2.73 -15.31 39.10
N ASN A 119 1.73 -14.56 39.61
CA ASN A 119 0.70 -13.95 38.77
C ASN A 119 1.31 -13.05 37.68
N HIS A 120 2.27 -12.20 38.08
CA HIS A 120 2.97 -11.31 37.15
C HIS A 120 3.85 -12.08 36.17
N VAL A 121 4.65 -13.05 36.64
CA VAL A 121 5.50 -13.88 35.76
C VAL A 121 4.66 -14.68 34.76
N LEU A 122 3.53 -15.26 35.19
CA LEU A 122 2.64 -15.99 34.29
C LEU A 122 1.96 -15.07 33.28
N GLY A 123 1.75 -13.79 33.60
CA GLY A 123 1.24 -12.77 32.67
C GLY A 123 2.13 -12.50 31.46
N ILE A 124 3.42 -12.87 31.53
CA ILE A 124 4.33 -12.79 30.38
C ILE A 124 3.83 -13.65 29.21
N VAL A 125 3.27 -14.84 29.49
CA VAL A 125 2.84 -15.79 28.46
C VAL A 125 1.74 -15.22 27.54
N PRO A 126 0.59 -14.75 28.05
CA PRO A 126 -0.43 -14.12 27.19
C PRO A 126 0.06 -12.81 26.56
N GLY A 127 0.94 -12.05 27.21
CA GLY A 127 1.57 -10.86 26.61
C GLY A 127 2.37 -11.22 25.35
N VAL A 128 3.29 -12.19 25.47
CA VAL A 128 4.07 -12.71 24.33
C VAL A 128 3.17 -13.28 23.24
N ALA A 129 2.11 -14.01 23.59
CA ALA A 129 1.14 -14.52 22.62
C ALA A 129 0.45 -13.39 21.85
N SER A 130 0.08 -12.29 22.53
CA SER A 130 -0.50 -11.11 21.90
C SER A 130 0.47 -10.49 20.89
N ALA A 131 1.75 -10.34 21.26
CA ALA A 131 2.79 -9.85 20.35
C ALA A 131 2.88 -10.70 19.08
N PHE A 132 2.89 -12.03 19.22
CA PHE A 132 2.96 -12.94 18.08
C PHE A 132 1.78 -12.76 17.13
N ILE A 133 0.55 -12.64 17.65
CA ILE A 133 -0.64 -12.46 16.81
C ILE A 133 -0.59 -11.11 16.08
N ILE A 134 -0.27 -10.02 16.80
CA ILE A 134 -0.20 -8.68 16.22
C ILE A 134 0.89 -8.60 15.16
N LEU A 135 2.09 -9.11 15.46
CA LEU A 135 3.20 -9.12 14.51
C LEU A 135 2.90 -9.99 13.29
N SER A 136 2.31 -11.18 13.46
CA SER A 136 1.86 -12.00 12.34
C SER A 136 0.88 -11.23 11.46
N PHE A 137 -0.12 -10.56 12.04
CA PHE A 137 -1.08 -9.77 11.27
C PHE A 137 -0.41 -8.60 10.51
N LEU A 138 0.42 -7.80 11.19
CA LEU A 138 1.08 -6.65 10.59
C LEU A 138 2.05 -7.04 9.48
N LEU A 139 2.84 -8.10 9.68
CA LEU A 139 3.78 -8.58 8.66
C LEU A 139 3.05 -9.24 7.48
N THR A 140 1.97 -9.97 7.73
CA THR A 140 1.12 -10.49 6.64
C THR A 140 0.47 -9.35 5.87
N LEU A 141 0.05 -8.26 6.50
CA LEU A 141 -0.38 -7.06 5.78
C LEU A 141 0.75 -6.50 4.89
N VAL A 142 1.98 -6.38 5.40
CA VAL A 142 3.11 -5.92 4.56
C VAL A 142 3.29 -6.79 3.31
N ILE A 143 3.14 -8.11 3.42
CA ILE A 143 3.28 -9.04 2.29
C ILE A 143 2.08 -9.00 1.34
N ALA A 144 0.86 -9.02 1.91
CA ALA A 144 -0.39 -9.07 1.15
C ALA A 144 -0.67 -7.75 0.40
N LEU A 145 -0.30 -6.61 1.00
CA LEU A 145 -0.47 -5.31 0.36
C LEU A 145 0.64 -5.07 -0.71
N PRO A 146 0.39 -4.25 -1.74
CA PRO A 146 1.39 -3.78 -2.68
C PRO A 146 2.36 -2.80 -1.97
N SER A 147 3.26 -3.36 -1.16
CA SER A 147 4.38 -2.66 -0.55
C SER A 147 5.61 -2.67 -1.47
N SER A 148 6.60 -1.83 -1.19
CA SER A 148 7.86 -1.82 -1.93
C SER A 148 8.53 -3.20 -1.92
N PRO A 149 9.22 -3.60 -3.01
CA PRO A 149 9.98 -4.85 -3.05
C PRO A 149 10.98 -4.98 -1.90
N PHE A 150 11.60 -3.86 -1.52
CA PHE A 150 12.48 -3.78 -0.35
C PHE A 150 11.79 -4.23 0.95
N LEU A 151 10.57 -3.75 1.25
CA LEU A 151 9.87 -4.17 2.47
C LEU A 151 9.53 -5.67 2.45
N LYS A 152 9.13 -6.21 1.30
CA LYS A 152 8.86 -7.65 1.17
C LYS A 152 10.13 -8.47 1.35
N GLU A 153 11.24 -8.02 0.77
CA GLU A 153 12.55 -8.64 0.94
C GLU A 153 13.01 -8.61 2.40
N VAL A 154 12.85 -7.49 3.10
CA VAL A 154 13.18 -7.36 4.53
C VAL A 154 12.39 -8.36 5.38
N VAL A 155 11.09 -8.57 5.09
CA VAL A 155 10.27 -9.56 5.79
C VAL A 155 10.68 -10.99 5.43
N ASN A 156 10.92 -11.28 4.16
CA ASN A 156 11.25 -12.63 3.68
C ASN A 156 12.64 -13.11 4.12
N THR A 157 13.61 -12.19 4.24
CA THR A 157 14.97 -12.48 4.70
C THR A 157 15.09 -12.48 6.22
N SER A 158 14.09 -11.97 6.95
CA SER A 158 14.05 -12.00 8.41
C SER A 158 13.79 -13.41 8.90
N TYR A 159 14.58 -13.87 9.88
CA TYR A 159 14.45 -15.21 10.44
C TYR A 159 13.13 -15.37 11.20
N VAL A 160 12.74 -14.37 11.99
CA VAL A 160 11.50 -14.42 12.77
C VAL A 160 10.32 -14.04 11.89
N GLY A 161 10.43 -12.96 11.12
CA GLY A 161 9.35 -12.41 10.31
C GLY A 161 8.80 -13.38 9.27
N SER A 162 9.68 -14.06 8.52
CA SER A 162 9.26 -15.06 7.52
C SER A 162 8.43 -16.21 8.14
N ARG A 163 8.77 -16.67 9.35
CA ARG A 163 8.02 -17.72 10.06
C ARG A 163 6.68 -17.22 10.57
N LEU A 164 6.61 -15.98 11.04
CA LEU A 164 5.35 -15.37 11.49
C LEU A 164 4.35 -15.24 10.33
N VAL A 165 4.83 -14.87 9.15
CA VAL A 165 4.01 -14.79 7.93
C VAL A 165 3.60 -16.17 7.43
N ALA A 166 4.50 -17.16 7.42
CA ALA A 166 4.20 -18.50 6.90
C ALA A 166 3.02 -19.16 7.61
N ASN A 167 2.90 -18.95 8.92
CA ASN A 167 1.79 -19.47 9.72
C ASN A 167 0.48 -18.68 9.54
N ALA A 168 0.55 -17.47 8.99
CA ALA A 168 -0.57 -16.57 8.80
C ALA A 168 -1.06 -16.49 7.35
N ALA A 169 -0.44 -17.23 6.41
CA ALA A 169 -0.83 -17.27 5.00
C ALA A 169 -2.32 -17.63 4.77
N VAL A 170 -2.93 -18.39 5.69
CA VAL A 170 -4.37 -18.72 5.65
C VAL A 170 -5.27 -17.47 5.71
N PHE A 171 -4.77 -16.36 6.23
CA PHE A 171 -5.51 -15.11 6.35
C PHE A 171 -5.33 -14.17 5.16
N GLU A 172 -4.39 -14.43 4.25
CA GLU A 172 -4.05 -13.53 3.14
C GLU A 172 -5.26 -13.20 2.26
N ASN A 173 -6.04 -14.20 1.86
CA ASN A 173 -7.25 -13.99 1.06
C ASN A 173 -8.28 -13.10 1.78
N ARG A 174 -8.47 -13.32 3.09
CA ARG A 174 -9.41 -12.50 3.88
C ARG A 174 -8.94 -11.06 4.01
N LEU A 175 -7.63 -10.83 4.12
CA LEU A 175 -7.06 -9.49 4.14
C LEU A 175 -7.22 -8.82 2.77
N ASN A 176 -7.05 -9.55 1.68
CA ASN A 176 -7.31 -9.03 0.34
C ASN A 176 -8.79 -8.66 0.14
N ASP A 177 -9.74 -9.40 0.69
CA ASP A 177 -11.16 -9.02 0.63
C ASP A 177 -11.43 -7.69 1.36
N ILE A 178 -10.74 -7.44 2.48
CA ILE A 178 -10.96 -6.25 3.33
C ILE A 178 -10.21 -5.04 2.78
N PHE A 179 -8.94 -5.22 2.40
CA PHE A 179 -8.02 -4.14 2.07
C PHE A 179 -7.76 -4.02 0.56
N GLY A 180 -7.95 -5.09 -0.23
CA GLY A 180 -7.64 -5.13 -1.66
C GLY A 180 -8.40 -4.10 -2.50
N GLY A 181 -9.66 -3.80 -2.15
CA GLY A 181 -10.40 -2.71 -2.78
C GLY A 181 -9.74 -1.35 -2.54
N ALA A 182 -9.35 -1.06 -1.29
CA ALA A 182 -8.70 0.20 -0.96
C ALA A 182 -7.38 0.33 -1.73
N LEU A 183 -6.67 -0.79 -1.89
CA LEU A 183 -5.43 -0.86 -2.65
C LEU A 183 -5.66 -0.58 -4.13
N HIS A 184 -6.63 -1.22 -4.77
CA HIS A 184 -6.94 -0.96 -6.18
C HIS A 184 -7.40 0.48 -6.42
N GLU A 185 -8.08 1.07 -5.44
CA GLU A 185 -8.49 2.48 -5.49
C GLU A 185 -7.34 3.46 -5.19
N THR A 186 -6.32 3.02 -4.44
CA THR A 186 -5.06 3.77 -4.27
C THR A 186 -4.18 3.64 -5.53
N LEU A 187 -4.30 2.51 -6.24
CA LEU A 187 -3.82 2.30 -7.59
C LEU A 187 -4.73 3.03 -8.59
N ASN A 188 -4.94 4.35 -8.42
CA ASN A 188 -5.50 5.23 -9.44
C ASN A 188 -4.58 5.15 -10.67
N PHE A 189 -4.78 4.11 -11.46
CA PHE A 189 -4.09 3.84 -12.69
C PHE A 189 -5.10 4.12 -13.79
N ILE A 190 -4.96 5.31 -14.38
CA ILE A 190 -5.81 5.72 -15.50
C ILE A 190 -4.92 5.81 -16.73
N THR A 191 -5.27 5.06 -17.77
CA THR A 191 -4.75 5.24 -19.13
C THR A 191 -5.91 5.46 -20.08
N ILE A 192 -5.65 6.09 -21.21
CA ILE A 192 -6.58 6.26 -22.33
C ILE A 192 -5.86 5.79 -23.58
N GLU A 193 -6.48 4.94 -24.39
CA GLU A 193 -5.86 4.40 -25.62
C GLU A 193 -5.30 5.53 -26.51
N PRO A 194 -4.10 5.36 -27.09
CA PRO A 194 -3.54 6.36 -27.99
C PRO A 194 -4.50 6.71 -29.11
N GLN A 195 -4.56 8.00 -29.46
CA GLN A 195 -5.42 8.56 -30.50
C GLN A 195 -6.94 8.48 -30.20
N SER A 196 -7.34 7.95 -29.05
CA SER A 196 -8.74 7.99 -28.59
C SER A 196 -9.17 9.43 -28.27
N SER A 197 -10.43 9.75 -28.60
CA SER A 197 -11.09 11.00 -28.20
C SER A 197 -11.78 10.89 -26.83
N GLU A 198 -11.59 9.78 -26.11
CA GLU A 198 -12.12 9.59 -24.77
C GLU A 198 -11.58 10.66 -23.81
N ARG A 199 -12.44 11.05 -22.86
CA ARG A 199 -12.11 12.02 -21.82
C ARG A 199 -12.65 11.55 -20.50
N ILE A 200 -11.76 11.46 -19.52
CA ILE A 200 -12.09 11.12 -18.15
C ILE A 200 -12.10 12.43 -17.34
N ASN A 201 -13.20 12.70 -16.65
CA ASN A 201 -13.27 13.78 -15.67
C ASN A 201 -12.68 13.27 -14.36
N LEU A 202 -11.57 13.88 -13.91
CA LEU A 202 -10.84 13.44 -12.72
C LEU A 202 -11.64 13.71 -11.42
N ARG A 203 -12.64 14.60 -11.45
CA ARG A 203 -13.42 15.05 -10.29
C ARG A 203 -12.59 15.73 -9.18
N PHE A 204 -11.31 15.95 -9.43
CA PHE A 204 -10.40 16.75 -8.62
C PHE A 204 -9.52 17.62 -9.53
N LYS A 205 -8.87 18.61 -8.93
CA LYS A 205 -7.88 19.48 -9.59
C LYS A 205 -6.69 19.65 -8.67
N VAL A 206 -5.49 19.77 -9.25
CA VAL A 206 -4.27 20.08 -8.51
C VAL A 206 -3.82 21.46 -8.94
N ALA A 207 -3.88 22.45 -8.05
CA ALA A 207 -3.63 23.85 -8.40
C ALA A 207 -2.13 24.18 -8.58
N SER A 208 -1.23 23.34 -8.06
CA SER A 208 0.22 23.58 -8.15
C SER A 208 0.98 22.25 -8.18
N PRO A 209 0.79 21.43 -9.23
CA PRO A 209 1.54 20.19 -9.35
C PRO A 209 3.01 20.50 -9.61
N THR A 210 3.90 19.73 -8.98
CA THR A 210 5.35 19.95 -9.05
C THR A 210 5.99 19.05 -10.11
N VAL A 211 6.99 19.54 -10.81
CA VAL A 211 7.74 18.72 -11.78
C VAL A 211 8.51 17.62 -11.06
N ASP A 212 8.39 16.39 -11.52
CA ASP A 212 9.12 15.23 -11.00
C ASP A 212 10.17 14.73 -12.00
N THR A 213 11.34 15.39 -12.00
CA THR A 213 12.45 15.04 -12.91
C THR A 213 13.04 13.66 -12.62
N GLU A 214 12.93 13.16 -11.39
CA GLU A 214 13.42 11.82 -11.04
C GLU A 214 12.58 10.75 -11.75
N SER A 215 11.26 10.89 -11.71
CA SER A 215 10.33 9.98 -12.40
C SER A 215 10.47 10.05 -13.92
N GLU A 216 10.72 11.22 -14.51
CA GLU A 216 11.00 11.35 -15.95
C GLU A 216 12.23 10.53 -16.37
N GLN A 217 13.32 10.67 -15.62
CA GLN A 217 14.56 9.93 -15.88
C GLN A 217 14.41 8.44 -15.63
N GLN A 218 13.69 8.05 -14.57
CA GLN A 218 13.41 6.65 -14.27
C GLN A 218 12.55 6.02 -15.36
N MET A 219 11.48 6.69 -15.79
CA MET A 219 10.60 6.20 -16.87
C MET A 219 11.38 6.02 -18.18
N TRP A 220 12.22 6.99 -18.55
CA TRP A 220 13.08 6.88 -19.74
C TRP A 220 14.01 5.65 -19.69
N ARG A 221 14.65 5.39 -18.54
CA ARG A 221 15.50 4.20 -18.36
C ARG A 221 14.71 2.90 -18.49
N VAL A 222 13.52 2.82 -17.91
CA VAL A 222 12.68 1.62 -17.95
C VAL A 222 12.19 1.35 -19.38
N ILE A 223 11.72 2.37 -20.09
CA ILE A 223 11.34 2.28 -21.51
C ILE A 223 12.50 1.75 -22.35
N ASN A 224 13.68 2.36 -22.23
CA ASN A 224 14.84 1.94 -23.01
C ASN A 224 15.34 0.54 -22.64
N SER A 225 15.21 0.14 -21.36
CA SER A 225 15.47 -1.25 -20.96
C SER A 225 14.53 -2.24 -21.68
N GLU A 226 13.23 -1.92 -21.76
CA GLU A 226 12.26 -2.77 -22.47
C GLU A 226 12.51 -2.82 -23.98
N ARG A 227 12.93 -1.70 -24.59
CA ARG A 227 13.33 -1.64 -26.01
C ARG A 227 14.58 -2.48 -26.27
N GLN A 228 15.61 -2.33 -25.45
CA GLN A 228 16.86 -3.10 -25.56
C GLN A 228 16.65 -4.60 -25.40
N LYS A 229 15.79 -5.04 -24.46
CA LYS A 229 15.43 -6.46 -24.29
C LYS A 229 14.84 -7.08 -25.57
N ARG A 230 14.31 -6.27 -26.48
CA ARG A 230 13.68 -6.68 -27.74
C ARG A 230 14.54 -6.35 -28.97
N GLY A 231 15.78 -5.88 -28.78
CA GLY A 231 16.68 -5.54 -29.88
C GLY A 231 16.36 -4.23 -30.59
N LEU A 232 15.51 -3.38 -30.01
CA LEU A 232 15.15 -2.08 -30.57
C LEU A 232 16.16 -1.00 -30.16
N SER A 233 16.36 0.00 -31.04
CA SER A 233 17.16 1.20 -30.76
C SER A 233 16.61 1.97 -29.56
N VAL A 234 17.51 2.50 -28.73
CA VAL A 234 17.13 3.36 -27.59
C VAL A 234 16.57 4.69 -28.09
N LEU A 235 15.56 5.22 -27.40
CA LEU A 235 15.01 6.54 -27.65
C LEU A 235 15.90 7.60 -26.99
N THR A 236 16.25 8.63 -27.75
CA THR A 236 17.00 9.79 -27.25
C THR A 236 16.06 10.69 -26.45
N PHE A 237 16.45 11.07 -25.24
CA PHE A 237 15.64 11.98 -24.43
C PHE A 237 15.72 13.40 -25.00
N ASP A 238 14.59 13.96 -25.42
CA ASP A 238 14.49 15.26 -26.05
C ASP A 238 13.85 16.28 -25.09
N THR A 239 14.50 17.43 -24.91
CA THR A 239 14.06 18.44 -23.94
C THR A 239 12.88 19.26 -24.41
N ALA A 240 12.72 19.48 -25.72
CA ALA A 240 11.57 20.22 -26.24
C ALA A 240 10.29 19.38 -26.11
N LEU A 241 10.37 18.09 -26.46
CA LEU A 241 9.29 17.14 -26.23
C LEU A 241 8.95 17.02 -24.73
N ARG A 242 9.97 16.98 -23.86
CA ARG A 242 9.77 16.95 -22.39
C ARG A 242 8.98 18.17 -21.92
N ASP A 243 9.35 19.36 -22.38
CA ASP A 243 8.70 20.59 -21.91
C ASP A 243 7.24 20.67 -22.39
N ALA A 244 6.95 20.28 -23.64
CA ALA A 244 5.58 20.11 -24.13
C ALA A 244 4.78 19.09 -23.30
N ALA A 245 5.38 17.93 -23.01
CA ALA A 245 4.77 16.89 -22.19
C ALA A 245 4.51 17.34 -20.74
N ARG A 246 5.42 18.15 -20.17
CA ARG A 246 5.26 18.73 -18.82
C ARG A 246 4.06 19.68 -18.80
N ASP A 247 4.00 20.59 -19.75
CA ASP A 247 2.93 21.57 -19.84
C ASP A 247 1.57 20.87 -19.99
N TYR A 248 1.51 19.78 -20.76
CA TYR A 248 0.29 19.00 -20.90
C TYR A 248 -0.10 18.22 -19.63
N SER A 249 0.86 17.56 -18.97
CA SER A 249 0.62 16.91 -17.67
C SER A 249 0.12 17.90 -16.61
N ARG A 250 0.60 19.15 -16.65
CA ARG A 250 0.13 20.23 -15.77
C ARG A 250 -1.30 20.66 -16.10
N ASP A 251 -1.59 20.87 -17.38
CA ASP A 251 -2.92 21.29 -17.85
C ASP A 251 -4.01 20.29 -17.44
N MET A 252 -3.76 18.98 -17.63
CA MET A 252 -4.66 17.91 -17.20
C MET A 252 -4.98 17.97 -15.69
N PHE A 253 -3.97 18.19 -14.85
CA PHE A 253 -4.15 18.32 -13.41
C PHE A 253 -4.87 19.60 -12.99
N GLU A 254 -4.47 20.74 -13.52
CA GLU A 254 -5.01 22.04 -13.14
C GLU A 254 -6.47 22.19 -13.58
N ARG A 255 -6.83 21.56 -14.70
CA ARG A 255 -8.19 21.64 -15.26
C ARG A 255 -9.06 20.43 -14.92
N GLY A 256 -8.49 19.36 -14.37
CA GLY A 256 -9.21 18.21 -13.80
C GLY A 256 -9.76 17.25 -14.85
N TYR A 257 -9.00 17.01 -15.91
CA TYR A 257 -9.36 16.08 -16.97
C TYR A 257 -8.17 15.18 -17.34
N PHE A 258 -8.46 14.05 -17.97
CA PHE A 258 -7.47 13.14 -18.52
C PHE A 258 -7.93 12.73 -19.92
N SER A 259 -7.16 13.10 -20.95
CA SER A 259 -7.47 12.88 -22.38
C SER A 259 -6.26 13.23 -23.25
N HIS A 260 -6.18 12.68 -24.46
CA HIS A 260 -5.22 13.12 -25.48
C HIS A 260 -5.54 14.50 -26.07
N TYR A 261 -6.78 14.97 -25.90
CA TYR A 261 -7.24 16.24 -26.43
C TYR A 261 -7.54 17.22 -25.30
N THR A 262 -7.12 18.47 -25.47
CA THR A 262 -7.56 19.55 -24.57
C THR A 262 -9.08 19.69 -24.59
N PRO A 263 -9.70 20.33 -23.59
CA PRO A 263 -11.13 20.66 -23.63
C PRO A 263 -11.56 21.42 -24.89
N GLU A 264 -10.65 22.20 -25.47
CA GLU A 264 -10.79 22.94 -26.73
C GLU A 264 -10.62 22.07 -27.98
N GLY A 265 -10.15 20.83 -27.85
CA GLY A 265 -9.95 19.90 -28.96
C GLY A 265 -8.55 19.93 -29.58
N GLU A 266 -7.57 20.54 -28.91
CA GLU A 266 -6.18 20.54 -29.36
C GLU A 266 -5.56 19.14 -29.16
N SER A 267 -5.00 18.58 -30.22
CA SER A 267 -4.41 17.25 -30.29
C SER A 267 -2.93 17.28 -29.87
N PRO A 268 -2.31 16.12 -29.58
CA PRO A 268 -0.89 16.06 -29.24
C PRO A 268 0.00 16.64 -30.36
N PHE A 269 -0.40 16.40 -31.60
CA PHE A 269 0.24 16.89 -32.81
C PHE A 269 0.21 18.42 -32.91
N MET A 270 -0.96 19.03 -32.65
CA MET A 270 -1.07 20.49 -32.61
C MET A 270 -0.24 21.09 -31.47
N ARG A 271 -0.18 20.43 -30.30
CA ARG A 271 0.67 20.86 -29.19
C ARG A 271 2.16 20.82 -29.54
N MET A 272 2.61 19.76 -30.20
CA MET A 272 4.01 19.63 -30.68
C MET A 272 4.34 20.70 -31.74
N GLU A 273 3.45 20.92 -32.71
CA GLU A 273 3.61 21.98 -33.73
C GLU A 273 3.68 23.38 -33.08
N ASN A 274 2.80 23.67 -32.12
CA ASN A 274 2.79 24.93 -31.38
C ASN A 274 4.05 25.14 -30.52
N ALA A 275 4.68 24.05 -30.09
CA ALA A 275 5.99 24.06 -29.41
C ALA A 275 7.18 24.17 -30.39
N GLY A 276 6.93 24.23 -31.70
CA GLY A 276 7.97 24.31 -32.74
C GLY A 276 8.72 23.00 -32.96
N ILE A 277 8.09 21.86 -32.66
CA ILE A 277 8.69 20.53 -32.80
C ILE A 277 8.34 19.97 -34.18
N GLU A 278 9.35 19.73 -35.00
CA GLU A 278 9.21 19.13 -36.33
C GLU A 278 9.36 17.60 -36.25
N TYR A 279 8.46 16.87 -36.91
CA TYR A 279 8.46 15.41 -36.97
C TYR A 279 7.80 14.90 -38.26
N LEU A 280 8.18 13.70 -38.70
CA LEU A 280 7.49 12.94 -39.75
C LEU A 280 6.51 11.93 -39.15
N SER A 281 6.84 11.39 -37.98
CA SER A 281 5.96 10.52 -37.22
C SER A 281 5.99 10.89 -35.75
N ALA A 282 4.82 10.84 -35.11
CA ALA A 282 4.72 11.13 -33.68
C ALA A 282 3.66 10.26 -33.00
N GLY A 283 3.74 10.16 -31.68
CA GLY A 283 2.77 9.46 -30.84
C GLY A 283 2.75 9.98 -29.42
N GLU A 284 1.64 9.77 -28.72
CA GLU A 284 1.48 10.13 -27.31
C GLU A 284 1.02 8.92 -26.49
N ASN A 285 1.59 8.77 -25.29
CA ASN A 285 1.02 7.94 -24.24
C ASN A 285 0.75 8.76 -22.99
N LEU A 286 -0.37 8.49 -22.33
CA LEU A 286 -0.78 9.13 -21.08
C LEU A 286 -0.99 8.09 -19.99
N ALA A 287 -0.53 8.39 -18.79
CA ALA A 287 -0.87 7.62 -17.58
C ALA A 287 -1.03 8.55 -16.37
N LEU A 288 -2.04 8.32 -15.55
CA LEU A 288 -2.08 8.80 -14.17
C LEU A 288 -1.83 7.59 -13.27
N ALA A 289 -0.77 7.60 -12.47
CA ALA A 289 -0.37 6.47 -11.64
C ALA A 289 0.41 6.92 -10.40
N PRO A 290 0.44 6.14 -9.31
CA PRO A 290 1.18 6.53 -8.10
C PRO A 290 2.70 6.39 -8.23
N SER A 291 3.20 5.56 -9.16
CA SER A 291 4.64 5.35 -9.38
C SER A 291 4.99 5.07 -10.84
N VAL A 292 6.29 5.17 -11.18
CA VAL A 292 6.82 4.87 -12.51
C VAL A 292 6.60 3.41 -12.91
N GLU A 293 6.74 2.48 -11.95
CA GLU A 293 6.56 1.04 -12.19
C GLU A 293 5.13 0.72 -12.61
N LEU A 294 4.16 1.29 -11.89
CA LEU A 294 2.74 1.10 -12.18
C LEU A 294 2.32 1.82 -13.47
N ALA A 295 2.83 3.04 -13.69
CA ALA A 295 2.69 3.77 -14.95
C ALA A 295 3.14 2.89 -16.14
N MET A 296 4.37 2.37 -16.08
CA MET A 296 4.95 1.56 -17.13
C MET A 296 4.19 0.23 -17.33
N GLN A 297 3.81 -0.43 -16.24
CA GLN A 297 3.09 -1.70 -16.30
C GLN A 297 1.82 -1.57 -17.13
N GLY A 298 0.92 -0.64 -16.78
CA GLY A 298 -0.34 -0.59 -17.50
C GLY A 298 -0.23 0.07 -18.88
N LEU A 299 0.81 0.88 -19.15
CA LEU A 299 1.15 1.27 -20.53
C LEU A 299 1.60 0.05 -21.37
N MET A 300 2.32 -0.91 -20.80
CA MET A 300 2.74 -2.12 -21.52
C MET A 300 1.62 -3.17 -21.65
N ASP A 301 0.66 -3.18 -20.73
CA ASP A 301 -0.51 -4.06 -20.78
C ASP A 301 -1.54 -3.60 -21.82
N SER A 302 -1.56 -2.30 -22.12
CA SER A 302 -2.38 -1.72 -23.20
C SER A 302 -1.73 -1.93 -24.58
N PRO A 303 -2.40 -2.59 -25.54
CA PRO A 303 -1.83 -2.83 -26.87
C PRO A 303 -1.40 -1.56 -27.61
N GLY A 304 -2.19 -0.48 -27.54
CA GLY A 304 -1.89 0.77 -28.23
C GLY A 304 -0.69 1.49 -27.64
N HIS A 305 -0.65 1.66 -26.31
CA HIS A 305 0.47 2.32 -25.62
C HIS A 305 1.78 1.55 -25.81
N ARG A 306 1.71 0.22 -25.71
CA ARG A 306 2.84 -0.67 -25.97
C ARG A 306 3.35 -0.53 -27.41
N ALA A 307 2.47 -0.37 -28.39
CA ALA A 307 2.86 -0.17 -29.78
C ALA A 307 3.69 1.11 -29.95
N ASN A 308 3.34 2.21 -29.26
CA ASN A 308 4.15 3.42 -29.26
C ASN A 308 5.53 3.19 -28.62
N ILE A 309 5.56 2.60 -27.41
CA ILE A 309 6.81 2.33 -26.67
C ILE A 309 7.79 1.46 -27.48
N LEU A 310 7.27 0.50 -28.24
CA LEU A 310 8.06 -0.47 -29.01
C LEU A 310 8.16 -0.13 -30.50
N SER A 311 7.69 1.03 -30.94
CA SER A 311 7.75 1.43 -32.34
C SER A 311 9.19 1.61 -32.81
N GLU A 312 9.51 1.07 -33.99
CA GLU A 312 10.78 1.30 -34.70
C GLU A 312 10.82 2.67 -35.40
N ASN A 313 9.66 3.32 -35.56
CA ASN A 313 9.54 4.60 -36.26
C ASN A 313 9.96 5.79 -35.38
N PHE A 314 10.17 5.58 -34.08
CA PHE A 314 10.54 6.64 -33.15
C PHE A 314 12.02 6.56 -32.76
N GLY A 315 12.69 7.71 -32.79
CA GLY A 315 14.08 7.90 -32.36
C GLY A 315 14.22 8.81 -31.13
N LYS A 316 13.20 9.60 -30.81
CA LYS A 316 13.19 10.55 -29.68
C LYS A 316 11.99 10.35 -28.77
N ILE A 317 12.15 10.76 -27.52
CA ILE A 317 11.09 10.78 -26.51
C ILE A 317 11.26 11.98 -25.57
N GLY A 318 10.16 12.68 -25.30
CA GLY A 318 10.02 13.57 -24.16
C GLY A 318 9.07 12.96 -23.14
N ILE A 319 9.43 13.04 -21.86
CA ILE A 319 8.58 12.55 -20.78
C ILE A 319 8.34 13.70 -19.82
N GLY A 320 7.08 14.08 -19.64
CA GLY A 320 6.67 15.10 -18.69
C GLY A 320 5.94 14.48 -17.52
N VAL A 321 6.50 14.61 -16.31
CA VAL A 321 5.87 14.11 -15.09
C VAL A 321 5.55 15.25 -14.13
N MET A 322 4.27 15.33 -13.77
CA MET A 322 3.78 16.19 -12.73
C MET A 322 3.38 15.36 -11.51
N ASP A 323 3.83 15.74 -10.33
CA ASP A 323 3.43 15.16 -9.05
C ASP A 323 2.22 15.93 -8.48
N GLY A 324 1.10 15.21 -8.34
CA GLY A 324 -0.14 15.68 -7.74
C GLY A 324 -0.28 15.33 -6.25
N GLY A 325 0.76 14.80 -5.62
CA GLY A 325 0.76 14.37 -4.22
C GLY A 325 -0.16 13.17 -4.01
N ILE A 326 -1.20 13.35 -3.19
CA ILE A 326 -2.16 12.26 -2.88
C ILE A 326 -2.93 11.76 -4.10
N TYR A 327 -2.96 12.54 -5.19
CA TYR A 327 -3.66 12.20 -6.43
C TYR A 327 -2.80 11.38 -7.40
N GLY A 328 -1.53 11.14 -7.07
CA GLY A 328 -0.58 10.41 -7.91
C GLY A 328 0.19 11.32 -8.87
N LYS A 329 0.87 10.69 -9.84
CA LYS A 329 1.73 11.35 -10.83
C LYS A 329 1.11 11.25 -12.22
N MET A 330 1.07 12.38 -12.92
CA MET A 330 0.60 12.49 -14.30
C MET A 330 1.78 12.36 -15.24
N PHE A 331 1.77 11.34 -16.09
CA PHE A 331 2.78 11.03 -17.08
C PHE A 331 2.24 11.34 -18.47
N THR A 332 3.00 12.12 -19.21
CA THR A 332 2.84 12.31 -20.66
C THR A 332 4.14 11.88 -21.34
N GLN A 333 4.05 10.99 -22.32
CA GLN A 333 5.17 10.56 -23.16
C GLN A 333 4.88 10.99 -24.59
N GLU A 334 5.71 11.87 -25.12
CA GLU A 334 5.65 12.31 -26.52
C GLU A 334 6.81 11.68 -27.29
N PHE A 335 6.50 11.04 -28.41
CA PHE A 335 7.45 10.32 -29.26
C PHE A 335 7.55 10.99 -30.62
N THR A 336 8.76 11.06 -31.19
CA THR A 336 8.98 11.45 -32.60
C THR A 336 10.05 10.57 -33.25
N ASP A 337 10.16 10.63 -34.57
CA ASP A 337 11.28 10.02 -35.33
C ASP A 337 12.67 10.54 -34.95
#